data_AF-A0A2D8KHC8-F1
#
_entry.id   AF-A0A2D8KHC8-F1
#
_cell.length_a   1.000
_cell.length_b   1.000
_cell.length_c   1.000
_cell.angle_alpha   90.00
_cell.angle_beta   90.00
_cell.angle_gamma   90.00
#
_symmetry.space_group_name_H-M   'P 1'
#
loop_
_entity.id
_entity.type
_entity.pdbx_description
1 polymer ?
#
loop_
_entity_poly.entity_id
_entity_poly.type
_entity_poly.pdbx_seq_one_letter_code
_entity_poly.pdbx_strand_id
1 'polypeptide(L)' 'FPYIEAKNKSAQIEHEATTSKIGEDQIFYCNQRGIDPEKAIALIVNGFSKEVLNKLPMEFAVEAQKLLEISLEGSVG' A
#
# COMPACT_ATOMS: atom_id res chain seq x y z
N PHE A 1 6.67 -16.26 -3.11
CA PHE A 1 7.65 -16.79 -2.15
C PHE A 1 9.04 -16.42 -2.64
N PRO A 2 9.88 -15.74 -1.82
CA PRO A 2 11.18 -15.26 -2.24
C PRO A 2 12.20 -16.40 -2.42
N TYR A 3 13.19 -16.21 -3.29
CA TYR A 3 14.33 -17.11 -3.47
C TYR A 3 15.62 -16.28 -3.55
N ILE A 4 16.66 -16.72 -2.85
CA ILE A 4 17.95 -16.02 -2.79
C ILE A 4 19.06 -17.03 -3.14
N GLU A 5 19.82 -16.76 -4.19
CA GLU A 5 21.00 -17.53 -4.58
C GLU A 5 22.21 -16.59 -4.65
N ALA A 6 23.29 -16.90 -3.91
CA ALA A 6 24.50 -16.09 -3.87
C ALA A 6 25.74 -16.95 -4.15
N LYS A 7 26.51 -16.61 -5.18
CA LYS A 7 27.76 -17.29 -5.58
C LYS A 7 29.02 -16.53 -5.17
N ASN A 8 28.89 -15.58 -4.25
CA ASN A 8 29.98 -14.73 -3.75
C ASN A 8 30.10 -14.87 -2.22
N LYS A 9 31.31 -15.14 -1.73
CA LYS A 9 31.62 -15.36 -0.31
C LYS A 9 31.59 -14.09 0.54
N SER A 10 31.68 -12.91 -0.06
CA SER A 10 31.63 -11.63 0.65
C SER A 10 30.27 -10.92 0.48
N ALA A 11 29.25 -11.60 -0.03
CA ALA A 11 27.92 -11.01 -0.20
C ALA A 11 27.26 -10.76 1.17
N GLN A 12 26.62 -9.61 1.31
CA GLN A 12 25.69 -9.29 2.40
C GLN A 12 24.31 -9.12 1.78
N ILE A 13 23.32 -9.88 2.26
CA ILE A 13 21.97 -9.90 1.71
C ILE A 13 20.99 -9.86 2.87
N GLU A 14 20.04 -8.92 2.80
CA GLU A 14 18.95 -8.79 3.75
C GLU A 14 17.62 -8.86 2.99
N HIS A 15 16.63 -9.54 3.58
CA HIS A 15 15.30 -9.65 3.03
C HIS A 15 14.27 -9.50 4.14
N GLU A 16 13.30 -8.62 3.91
CA GLU A 16 12.16 -8.41 4.79
C GLU A 16 10.86 -8.56 4.00
N ALA A 17 9.86 -9.14 4.67
CA ALA A 17 8.51 -9.27 4.16
C ALA A 17 7.52 -9.14 5.32
N THR A 18 6.47 -8.34 5.12
CA THR A 18 5.44 -8.09 6.13
C THR A 18 4.06 -8.19 5.49
N THR A 19 3.14 -8.85 6.18
CA THR A 19 1.71 -8.85 5.84
C THR A 19 1.01 -7.87 6.75
N SER A 20 0.23 -6.96 6.19
CA SER A 20 -0.59 -6.00 6.93
C SER A 20 -2.06 -6.17 6.57
N LYS A 21 -2.94 -6.07 7.57
CA LYS A 21 -4.40 -6.02 7.39
C LYS A 21 -4.89 -4.65 7.85
N ILE A 22 -5.85 -4.08 7.13
CA ILE A 22 -6.55 -2.88 7.60
C ILE A 22 -7.44 -3.28 8.78
N GLY A 23 -7.18 -2.70 9.94
CA GLY A 23 -7.92 -3.00 11.17
C GLY A 23 -9.27 -2.28 11.22
N GLU A 24 -10.27 -2.91 11.80
CA GLU A 24 -11.59 -2.29 12.02
C GLU A 24 -11.46 -1.00 12.86
N ASP A 25 -10.57 -0.98 13.84
CA ASP A 25 -10.29 0.21 14.66
C ASP A 25 -9.74 1.38 13.84
N GLN A 26 -8.94 1.11 12.80
CA GLN A 26 -8.41 2.15 11.92
C GLN A 26 -9.53 2.78 11.09
N ILE A 27 -10.42 1.95 10.55
CA ILE A 27 -11.60 2.40 9.82
C ILE A 27 -12.56 3.14 10.74
N PHE A 28 -12.83 2.61 11.93
CA PHE A 28 -13.67 3.25 12.93
C PHE A 28 -13.13 4.64 13.33
N TYR A 29 -11.82 4.75 13.52
CA TYR A 29 -11.15 6.02 13.82
C TYR A 29 -11.31 7.06 12.71
N CYS A 30 -11.23 6.65 11.44
CA CYS A 30 -11.49 7.50 10.28
C CYS A 30 -12.98 7.90 10.21
N ASN A 31 -13.89 6.95 10.43
CA ASN A 31 -15.33 7.19 10.41
C ASN A 31 -15.77 8.18 11.49
N GLN A 32 -15.20 8.11 12.70
CA GLN A 32 -15.45 9.08 13.76
C GLN A 32 -15.05 10.52 13.38
N ARG A 33 -14.17 10.68 12.39
CA ARG A 33 -13.77 11.98 11.83
C ARG A 33 -14.62 12.41 10.63
N GLY A 34 -15.69 11.68 10.34
CA GLY A 34 -16.56 11.94 9.20
C GLY A 34 -15.96 11.52 7.86
N ILE A 35 -14.97 10.63 7.86
CA ILE A 35 -14.40 10.05 6.64
C ILE A 35 -15.18 8.77 6.33
N ASP A 36 -15.78 8.69 5.14
CA ASP A 36 -16.52 7.50 4.72
C ASP A 36 -15.61 6.25 4.69
N PRO A 37 -16.12 5.03 4.97
CA PRO A 37 -15.30 3.81 5.03
C PRO A 37 -14.46 3.55 3.78
N GLU A 38 -15.01 3.78 2.58
CA GLU A 38 -14.30 3.63 1.31
C GLU A 38 -13.14 4.62 1.19
N LYS A 39 -13.36 5.88 1.58
CA LYS A 39 -12.31 6.90 1.62
C LYS A 39 -11.25 6.58 2.68
N ALA A 40 -11.64 6.00 3.81
CA ALA A 40 -10.71 5.56 4.85
C ALA A 40 -9.79 4.45 4.34
N ILE A 41 -10.33 3.48 3.61
CA ILE A 41 -9.56 2.41 2.97
C ILE A 41 -8.60 3.01 1.94
N ALA A 42 -9.11 3.85 1.02
CA ALA A 42 -8.28 4.53 0.02
C ALA A 42 -7.12 5.31 0.66
N LEU A 43 -7.40 6.06 1.73
CA LEU A 43 -6.38 6.80 2.48
C LEU A 43 -5.29 5.88 3.04
N ILE A 44 -5.67 4.77 3.67
CA ILE A 44 -4.72 3.82 4.28
C ILE A 44 -3.88 3.12 3.21
N VAL A 45 -4.49 2.64 2.12
CA VAL A 45 -3.77 1.95 1.04
C VAL A 45 -2.85 2.91 0.27
N ASN A 46 -3.28 4.16 0.04
CA ASN A 46 -2.42 5.19 -0.53
C ASN A 46 -1.22 5.49 0.39
N GLY A 47 -1.43 5.54 1.71
CA GLY A 47 -0.36 5.67 2.69
C GLY A 47 0.64 4.52 2.64
N PHE A 48 0.15 3.28 2.57
CA PHE A 48 0.97 2.07 2.43
C PHE A 48 1.81 2.07 1.14
N SER A 49 1.22 2.54 0.04
CA SER A 49 1.85 2.50 -1.29
C SER A 49 2.69 3.76 -1.60
N LYS A 50 2.71 4.74 -0.69
CA LYS A 50 3.27 6.08 -0.91
C LYS A 50 4.73 6.06 -1.34
N GLU A 51 5.56 5.25 -0.69
CA GLU A 51 6.99 5.22 -1.00
C GLU A 51 7.26 4.65 -2.39
N VAL A 52 6.46 3.68 -2.84
CA VAL A 52 6.53 3.09 -4.17
C VAL A 52 6.05 4.10 -5.22
N LEU A 53 4.90 4.73 -4.99
CA LEU A 53 4.31 5.70 -5.91
C LEU A 53 5.21 6.94 -6.08
N ASN A 54 5.90 7.37 -5.02
CA ASN A 54 6.85 8.48 -5.07
C ASN A 54 8.12 8.18 -5.91
N LYS A 55 8.37 6.93 -6.28
CA LYS A 55 9.46 6.57 -7.21
C LYS A 55 9.04 6.71 -8.68
N LEU A 56 7.74 6.81 -8.96
CA LEU A 56 7.25 7.03 -10.31
C LEU A 56 7.40 8.50 -10.70
N PRO A 57 7.62 8.80 -12.00
CA PRO A 57 7.47 10.16 -12.49
C PRO A 57 6.08 10.69 -12.15
N MET A 58 5.99 11.97 -11.80
CA MET A 58 4.77 12.60 -11.26
C MET A 58 3.52 12.35 -12.11
N GLU A 59 3.67 12.37 -13.44
CA GLU A 59 2.58 12.11 -14.39
C GLU A 59 1.97 10.71 -14.26
N PHE A 60 2.79 9.69 -13.96
CA PHE A 60 2.33 8.32 -13.74
C PHE A 60 1.86 8.08 -12.30
N ALA A 61 2.48 8.77 -11.32
CA ALA A 61 2.10 8.63 -9.92
C ALA A 61 0.64 9.05 -9.67
N VAL A 62 0.22 10.17 -10.28
CA VAL A 62 -1.16 10.68 -10.17
C VAL A 62 -2.16 9.72 -10.82
N GLU A 63 -1.83 9.14 -11.97
CA GLU A 63 -2.71 8.18 -12.65
C GLU A 63 -2.81 6.86 -11.87
N ALA A 64 -1.68 6.35 -11.37
CA ALA A 64 -1.64 5.14 -10.57
C ALA A 64 -2.45 5.26 -9.26
N GLN A 65 -2.41 6.42 -8.60
CA GLN A 65 -3.24 6.69 -7.42
C GLN A 65 -4.74 6.62 -7.75
N LYS A 66 -5.17 7.26 -8.85
CA LYS A 66 -6.59 7.23 -9.25
C LYS A 66 -7.06 5.81 -9.60
N LEU A 67 -6.25 5.06 -10.36
CA LEU A 67 -6.59 3.69 -10.73
C LEU A 67 -6.66 2.77 -9.50
N LEU A 68 -5.78 2.97 -8.52
CA LEU A 68 -5.79 2.25 -7.25
C LEU A 68 -7.08 2.53 -6.47
N GLU A 69 -7.49 3.80 -6.37
CA GLU A 69 -8.74 4.19 -5.70
C GLU A 69 -9.97 3.55 -6.36
N ILE A 70 -10.07 3.61 -7.69
CA ILE A 70 -11.18 2.98 -8.44
C ILE A 70 -11.18 1.46 -8.25
N SER A 71 -10.01 0.82 -8.20
CA SER A 71 -9.92 -0.63 -8.00
C SER A 71 -10.37 -1.06 -6.60
N LEU A 72 -10.24 -0.18 -5.60
CA LEU A 72 -10.69 -0.42 -4.24
C LEU A 72 -12.19 -0.19 -4.09
N GLU A 73 -12.76 0.74 -4.86
CA GLU A 73 -14.20 0.98 -4.97
C GLU A 73 -14.89 -0.29 -5.53
N GLY A 74 -15.68 -0.98 -4.70
CA GLY A 74 -16.40 -2.20 -5.09
C GLY A 74 -15.66 -3.54 -4.95
N SER A 75 -14.35 -3.54 -4.62
CA SER A 75 -13.60 -4.76 -4.28
C SER A 75 -13.62 -5.10 -2.80
N VAL A 76 -14.16 -4.20 -1.97
CA VAL A 76 -14.30 -4.38 -0.53
C VAL A 76 -15.77 -4.64 -0.20
N GLY A 77 -16.11 -5.93 -0.16
CA GLY A 77 -17.44 -6.46 0.17
C GLY A 77 -17.32 -7.92 0.61
#